data_AF-A0A257W649-F1
#
_entry.id   AF-A0A257W649-F1
#
_cell.length_a   1.000
_cell.length_b   1.000
_cell.length_c   1.000
_cell.angle_alpha   90.00
_cell.angle_beta   90.00
_cell.angle_gamma   90.00
#
_symmetry.space_group_name_H-M   'P 1'
#
loop_
_entity.id
_entity.type
_entity.pdbx_description
1 polymer ?
#
loop_
_entity_poly.entity_id
_entity_poly.type
_entity_poly.pdbx_seq_one_letter_code
_entity_poly.pdbx_strand_id
1 'polypeptide(L)' 'GGGVKKGYLYGASATERPFIAVDKPLSVTDLHATVFTAMGISPQTVFEVEKRPFYATEDGSGQAAMDVFGA' A
#
# COMPACT_ATOMS: atom_id res chain seq x y z
N GLY A 1 5.52 13.60 9.22
CA GLY A 1 5.07 12.64 8.19
C GLY A 1 5.76 13.02 6.90
N GLY A 2 6.67 12.17 6.41
CA GLY A 2 7.62 12.50 5.33
C GLY A 2 7.02 12.67 3.93
N GLY A 3 5.68 12.61 3.78
CA GLY A 3 4.99 12.80 2.50
C GLY A 3 5.38 11.79 1.41
N VAL A 4 4.63 11.73 0.32
CA VAL A 4 5.05 10.97 -0.87
C VAL A 4 5.98 11.84 -1.72
N LYS A 5 7.07 11.26 -2.24
CA LYS A 5 8.00 11.96 -3.13
C LYS A 5 7.25 12.53 -4.34
N LYS A 6 7.31 13.85 -4.54
CA LYS A 6 6.61 14.52 -5.63
C LYS A 6 7.15 14.08 -6.99
N GLY A 7 6.26 13.62 -7.88
CA GLY A 7 6.62 13.20 -9.23
C GLY A 7 7.41 11.89 -9.30
N TYR A 8 7.43 11.11 -8.23
CA TYR A 8 8.15 9.83 -8.19
C TYR A 8 7.32 8.71 -8.82
N LEU A 9 7.94 7.98 -9.76
CA LEU A 9 7.39 6.77 -10.35
C LEU A 9 7.88 5.56 -9.57
N TYR A 10 6.95 4.66 -9.21
CA TYR A 10 7.27 3.43 -8.48
C TYR A 10 6.77 2.21 -9.27
N GLY A 11 7.72 1.40 -9.72
CA GLY A 11 7.46 0.17 -10.47
C GLY A 11 7.07 0.41 -11.93
N ALA A 12 6.78 -0.70 -12.62
CA ALA A 12 6.34 -0.71 -14.02
C ALA A 12 5.56 -1.99 -14.35
N SER A 13 4.70 -1.91 -15.35
CA SER A 13 4.00 -3.06 -15.93
C SER A 13 4.56 -3.39 -17.33
N ALA A 14 4.40 -4.63 -17.76
CA ALA A 14 4.71 -5.03 -19.13
C ALA A 14 3.92 -4.17 -20.13
N THR A 15 4.52 -3.85 -21.28
CA THR A 15 3.89 -3.01 -22.33
C THR A 15 2.84 -3.77 -23.14
N GLU A 16 2.84 -5.11 -23.06
CA GLU A 16 1.92 -5.98 -23.77
C GLU A 16 1.13 -6.86 -22.81
N ARG A 17 0.00 -7.41 -23.30
CA ARG A 17 -0.83 -8.32 -22.52
C ARG A 17 0.01 -9.52 -22.06
N PRO A 18 -0.08 -9.93 -20.79
CA PRO A 18 -1.13 -9.60 -19.80
C PRO A 18 -0.88 -8.38 -18.88
N PHE A 19 0.06 -7.47 -19.18
CA PHE A 19 0.35 -6.26 -18.38
C PHE A 19 0.74 -6.51 -16.92
N ILE A 20 1.42 -7.64 -16.66
CA ILE A 20 1.91 -7.97 -15.32
C ILE A 20 2.93 -6.94 -14.82
N ALA A 21 3.02 -6.77 -13.50
CA ALA A 21 4.06 -5.95 -12.89
C ALA A 21 5.44 -6.60 -13.15
N VAL A 22 6.33 -5.84 -13.79
CA VAL A 22 7.70 -6.28 -14.14
C VAL A 22 8.76 -5.60 -13.28
N ASP A 23 8.42 -4.48 -12.66
CA ASP A 23 9.28 -3.79 -11.70
C ASP A 23 8.48 -3.40 -10.45
N LYS A 24 9.10 -3.61 -9.28
CA LYS A 24 8.55 -3.39 -7.93
C LYS A 24 7.07 -3.81 -7.79
N PRO A 25 6.75 -5.11 -8.00
CA PRO A 25 5.39 -5.59 -7.91
C PRO A 25 4.82 -5.31 -6.51
N LEU A 26 3.58 -4.85 -6.47
CA LEU A 26 2.83 -4.59 -5.25
C LEU A 26 1.56 -5.42 -5.24
N SER A 27 1.32 -6.14 -4.15
CA SER A 27 0.03 -6.78 -3.91
C SER A 27 -1.02 -5.73 -3.55
N VAL A 28 -2.31 -6.08 -3.65
CA VAL A 28 -3.41 -5.19 -3.22
C VAL A 28 -3.29 -4.89 -1.72
N THR A 29 -2.91 -5.89 -0.92
CA THR A 29 -2.72 -5.79 0.53
C THR A 29 -1.62 -4.78 0.89
N ASP A 30 -0.48 -4.82 0.21
CA ASP A 30 0.64 -3.90 0.42
C ASP A 30 0.35 -2.48 -0.13
N LEU A 31 -0.44 -2.39 -1.21
CA LEU A 31 -0.92 -1.11 -1.72
C LEU A 31 -1.80 -0.40 -0.68
N HIS A 32 -2.75 -1.10 -0.07
CA HIS A 32 -3.57 -0.55 1.02
C HIS A 32 -2.70 -0.12 2.21
N ALA A 33 -1.73 -0.94 2.63
CA ALA A 33 -0.78 -0.59 3.70
C ALA A 33 0.00 0.70 3.40
N THR A 34 0.42 0.86 2.14
CA THR A 34 1.14 2.05 1.67
C THR A 34 0.25 3.30 1.78
N VAL A 35 -1.01 3.22 1.35
CA VAL A 35 -1.96 4.34 1.45
C VAL A 35 -2.24 4.72 2.90
N PHE A 36 -2.50 3.76 3.79
CA PHE A 36 -2.72 4.05 5.21
C PHE A 36 -1.50 4.68 5.86
N THR A 37 -0.31 4.16 5.58
CA THR A 37 0.95 4.73 6.07
C THR A 37 1.13 6.17 5.59
N ALA A 38 0.78 6.48 4.33
CA ALA A 38 0.82 7.84 3.79
C ALA A 38 -0.11 8.81 4.54
N MET A 39 -1.26 8.31 5.02
CA MET A 39 -2.23 9.06 5.82
C MET A 39 -1.87 9.13 7.31
N GLY A 40 -0.78 8.50 7.74
CA GLY A 40 -0.40 8.40 9.16
C GLY A 40 -1.23 7.40 9.97
N ILE A 41 -1.91 6.48 9.29
CA ILE A 41 -2.72 5.41 9.87
C ILE A 41 -1.88 4.12 9.87
N SER A 42 -1.94 3.36 10.96
CA SER A 42 -1.27 2.06 11.01
C SER A 42 -1.93 1.08 10.04
N PRO A 43 -1.18 0.34 9.19
CA PRO A 43 -1.73 -0.74 8.38
C PRO A 43 -2.42 -1.85 9.19
N GLN A 44 -2.11 -1.93 10.49
CA GLN A 44 -2.69 -2.87 11.46
C GLN A 44 -3.94 -2.31 12.16
N THR A 45 -4.40 -1.11 11.79
CA THR A 45 -5.62 -0.55 12.39
C THR A 45 -6.82 -1.44 12.06
N VAL A 46 -7.54 -1.84 13.11
CA VAL A 46 -8.75 -2.67 13.04
C VAL A 46 -9.93 -1.82 13.51
N PHE A 47 -11.04 -1.90 12.79
CA PHE A 47 -12.30 -1.32 13.21
C PHE A 47 -13.29 -2.43 13.53
N GLU A 48 -13.86 -2.40 14.73
CA GLU A 48 -15.03 -3.22 15.06
C GLU A 48 -16.30 -2.46 14.67
N VAL A 49 -16.97 -2.93 13.61
CA VAL A 49 -18.24 -2.36 13.16
C VAL A 49 -19.31 -3.42 13.36
N GLU A 50 -20.33 -3.11 14.16
CA GLU A 50 -21.44 -4.03 14.46
C GLU A 50 -20.97 -5.43 14.92
N LYS A 51 -19.92 -5.48 15.75
CA LYS A 51 -19.30 -6.72 16.26
C LYS A 51 -18.63 -7.60 15.18
N ARG A 52 -18.36 -7.05 13.99
CA ARG A 52 -17.55 -7.71 12.95
C ARG A 52 -16.20 -6.97 12.81
N PRO A 53 -15.06 -7.67 12.92
CA PRO A 53 -13.78 -7.03 12.71
C PRO A 53 -13.57 -6.75 11.22
N PHE A 54 -13.29 -5.50 10.89
CA PHE A 54 -12.84 -5.08 9.57
C PHE A 54 -11.39 -4.64 9.66
N TYR A 55 -10.52 -5.32 8.91
CA TYR A 55 -9.12 -4.97 8.80
C TYR A 55 -8.91 -4.02 7.63
N ALA A 56 -8.08 -3.00 7.86
CA ALA A 56 -7.72 -2.05 6.83
C ALA A 56 -6.88 -2.71 5.71
N THR A 57 -6.01 -3.66 6.07
CA THR A 57 -5.27 -4.55 5.16
C THR A 57 -5.63 -6.00 5.47
N GLU A 58 -5.46 -6.95 4.55
CA GLU A 58 -5.73 -8.38 4.81
C GLU A 58 -5.03 -8.83 6.11
N ASP A 59 -5.83 -9.06 7.15
CA ASP A 59 -5.43 -9.38 8.53
C ASP A 59 -4.36 -8.45 9.16
N GLY A 60 -4.21 -7.22 8.69
CA GLY A 60 -3.19 -6.29 9.19
C GLY A 60 -1.75 -6.61 8.75
N SER A 61 -1.58 -7.54 7.80
CA SER A 61 -0.28 -8.09 7.40
C SER A 61 0.42 -7.31 6.28
N GLY A 62 -0.22 -6.28 5.72
CA GLY A 62 0.31 -5.53 4.59
C GLY A 62 1.56 -4.72 4.95
N GLN A 63 2.54 -4.72 4.04
CA GLN A 63 3.79 -3.98 4.17
C GLN A 63 3.79 -2.77 3.25
N ALA A 64 3.98 -1.58 3.82
CA ALA A 64 4.03 -0.36 3.03
C ALA A 64 5.31 -0.29 2.18
N ALA A 65 5.18 0.15 0.92
CA ALA A 65 6.31 0.46 0.05
C ALA A 65 7.02 1.73 0.51
N MET A 66 7.95 1.57 1.44
CA MET A 66 8.62 2.70 2.10
C MET A 66 9.41 3.60 1.14
N ASP A 67 9.90 3.04 0.04
CA ASP A 67 10.57 3.74 -1.06
C ASP A 67 9.78 4.92 -1.63
N VAL A 68 8.45 4.89 -1.52
CA VAL A 68 7.54 5.93 -2.05
C VAL A 68 7.59 7.21 -1.21
N PHE A 69 7.96 7.11 0.07
CA PHE A 69 7.98 8.25 0.98
C PHE A 69 9.27 9.07 0.89
N GLY A 70 9.13 10.39 1.07
CA GLY A 70 10.24 11.33 1.21
C GLY A 70 10.79 11.34 2.64
N ALA A 71 12.02 11.83 2.79
CA ALA A 71 12.57 12.19 4.10
C ALA A 71 11.97 13.52 4.59
#